data_AF-A0A838F906-F1
#
_entry.id   AF-A0A838F906-F1
#
_cell.length_a   1.000
_cell.length_b   1.000
_cell.length_c   1.000
_cell.angle_alpha   90.00
_cell.angle_beta   90.00
_cell.angle_gamma   90.00
#
_symmetry.space_group_name_H-M   'P 1'
#
loop_
_entity.id
_entity.type
_entity.pdbx_description
1 polymer ?
#
loop_
_entity_poly.entity_id
_entity_poly.type
_entity_poly.pdbx_seq_one_letter_code
_entity_poly.pdbx_strand_id
1 'polypeptide(L)' 'MFETLASSEGWISLVTLIFMEIILGIDNIIFISIIANRLQENERARGRLLGLGMAMVIRLLLLFGIAFIISLTKP' A
#
# COMPACT_ATOMS: atom_id res chain seq x y z
N MET A 1 -20.61 12.95 4.59
CA MET A 1 -19.26 12.70 4.01
C MET A 1 -18.46 14.00 3.78
N PHE A 2 -19.10 15.13 3.43
CA PHE A 2 -18.40 16.43 3.32
C PHE A 2 -18.39 17.28 4.62
N GLU A 3 -19.32 17.06 5.56
CA GLU A 3 -19.30 17.76 6.86
C GLU A 3 -18.13 17.33 7.76
N THR A 4 -17.68 16.08 7.65
CA THR A 4 -16.50 15.57 8.36
C THR A 4 -15.21 16.26 7.92
N LEU A 5 -15.09 16.74 6.69
CA LEU A 5 -13.91 17.47 6.21
C LEU A 5 -13.85 18.91 6.76
N ALA A 6 -14.99 19.46 7.17
CA ALA A 6 -15.11 20.81 7.73
C ALA A 6 -14.99 20.84 9.27
N SER A 7 -15.03 19.68 9.94
CA SER A 7 -14.83 19.55 11.38
C SER A 7 -13.36 19.24 11.71
N SER A 8 -12.88 19.74 12.86
CA SER A 8 -11.51 19.48 13.35
C SER A 8 -11.17 17.98 13.46
N GLU A 9 -12.18 17.13 13.67
CA GLU A 9 -12.03 15.68 13.75
C GLU A 9 -11.66 15.02 12.41
N GLY A 10 -12.19 15.50 11.27
CA GLY A 10 -11.83 14.90 9.97
C GLY A 10 -10.41 15.23 9.53
N TRP A 11 -9.88 16.40 9.90
CA TRP A 11 -8.47 16.73 9.68
C TRP A 11 -7.55 15.79 10.44
N ILE A 12 -7.89 15.47 11.69
CA ILE A 12 -7.13 14.50 12.51
C ILE A 12 -7.20 13.11 11.86
N SER A 13 -8.40 12.66 11.49
CA SER A 13 -8.58 11.35 10.82
C SER A 13 -7.81 11.24 9.51
N LEU A 14 -7.82 12.29 8.69
CA LEU A 14 -7.04 12.34 7.44
C LEU A 14 -5.54 12.24 7.70
N VAL A 15 -5.02 12.99 8.68
CA VAL A 15 -3.60 12.92 9.05
C VAL A 15 -3.24 11.51 9.50
N THR A 16 -4.05 10.89 10.36
CA THR A 16 -3.82 9.51 10.81
C THR A 16 -3.88 8.51 9.66
N LEU A 17 -4.85 8.64 8.74
CA LEU A 17 -4.97 7.79 7.55
C LEU A 17 -3.74 7.91 6.64
N ILE A 18 -3.31 9.14 6.34
CA ILE A 18 -2.10 9.40 5.54
C ILE A 18 -0.88 8.78 6.22
N PHE A 19 -0.75 8.94 7.54
CA PHE A 19 0.36 8.38 8.29
C PHE A 19 0.38 6.85 8.25
N MET A 20 -0.78 6.20 8.42
CA MET A 20 -0.92 4.75 8.31
C MET A 20 -0.62 4.24 6.91
N GLU A 21 -1.09 4.92 5.87
CA GLU A 21 -0.82 4.58 4.47
C GLU A 21 0.68 4.64 4.17
N ILE A 22 1.38 5.65 4.70
CA ILE A 22 2.82 5.81 4.53
C ILE A 22 3.58 4.68 5.25
N ILE A 23 3.25 4.37 6.51
CA ILE A 23 3.92 3.30 7.28
C ILE A 23 3.76 1.96 6.57
N LEU A 24 2.54 1.61 6.17
CA LEU A 24 2.24 0.36 5.46
C LEU A 24 2.92 0.31 4.07
N GLY A 25 3.04 1.45 3.40
CA GLY A 25 3.74 1.56 2.12
C GLY A 25 5.25 1.38 2.26
N ILE A 26 5.86 1.96 3.29
CA ILE A 26 7.30 1.89 3.56
C ILE A 26 7.73 0.46 3.89
N ASP A 27 6.98 -0.24 4.74
CA ASP A 27 7.31 -1.61 5.16
C ASP A 27 7.47 -2.55 3.95
N ASN A 28 6.52 -2.50 3.01
CA ASN A 28 6.56 -3.29 1.77
C ASN A 28 7.75 -2.94 0.86
N ILE A 29 8.06 -1.64 0.67
CA ILE A 29 9.17 -1.23 -0.20
C ILE A 29 10.52 -1.58 0.44
N ILE A 30 10.65 -1.41 1.76
CA ILE A 30 11.86 -1.76 2.51
C ILE A 30 12.10 -3.27 2.43
N PHE A 31 11.08 -4.11 2.63
CA PHE A 31 11.20 -5.56 2.55
C PHE A 31 11.70 -6.02 1.17
N ILE A 32 11.10 -5.49 0.09
CA ILE A 32 11.52 -5.78 -1.29
C ILE A 32 12.97 -5.33 -1.52
N SER A 33 13.34 -4.15 -1.04
CA SER A 33 14.69 -3.61 -1.21
C SER A 33 15.73 -4.41 -0.42
N ILE A 34 15.41 -4.90 0.78
CA ILE A 34 16.28 -5.75 1.59
C ILE A 34 16.52 -7.09 0.89
N ILE A 35 15.46 -7.73 0.38
CA ILE A 35 15.58 -9.02 -0.32
C ILE A 35 16.34 -8.82 -1.64
N ALA A 36 16.03 -7.77 -2.39
CA ALA A 36 16.69 -7.50 -3.66
C ALA A 36 18.19 -7.17 -3.49
N ASN A 37 18.59 -6.58 -2.36
CA ASN A 37 20.01 -6.36 -2.04
C ASN A 37 20.79 -7.66 -1.80
N ARG A 38 20.10 -8.79 -1.55
CA ARG A 38 20.72 -10.11 -1.44
C ARG A 38 21.00 -10.76 -2.81
N LEU A 39 20.52 -10.18 -3.92
CA LEU A 39 20.84 -10.64 -5.27
C LEU A 39 22.23 -10.14 -5.71
N GLN A 40 22.87 -10.88 -6.62
CA GLN A 40 24.11 -10.46 -7.27
C GLN A 40 23.93 -9.10 -7.93
N GLU A 41 24.96 -8.25 -7.93
CA GLU A 41 24.88 -6.85 -8.36
C GLU A 41 24.26 -6.64 -9.74
N ASN A 42 24.51 -7.57 -10.67
CA ASN A 42 23.94 -7.55 -12.01
C ASN A 42 22.41 -7.77 -12.04
N GLU A 43 21.87 -8.52 -11.08
CA GLU A 43 20.46 -8.91 -11.01
C GLU A 43 19.64 -8.07 -10.01
N ARG A 44 20.28 -7.26 -9.15
CA ARG A 44 19.58 -6.42 -8.15
C ARG A 44 18.58 -5.44 -8.78
N ALA A 45 18.91 -4.87 -9.94
CA ALA A 45 18.02 -3.95 -10.63
C ALA A 45 16.76 -4.66 -11.14
N ARG A 46 16.93 -5.82 -11.78
CA ARG A 46 15.82 -6.67 -12.23
C ARG A 46 15.00 -7.21 -11.07
N GLY A 47 15.65 -7.68 -10.00
CA GLY A 47 14.99 -8.17 -8.80
C GLY A 47 14.13 -7.10 -8.10
N ARG A 48 14.59 -5.85 -8.02
CA ARG A 48 13.79 -4.73 -7.51
C ARG A 48 12.58 -4.43 -8.39
N LEU A 49 12.78 -4.33 -9.70
CA LEU A 49 11.70 -4.07 -10.65
C LEU A 49 10.63 -5.17 -10.63
N LEU A 50 11.06 -6.43 -10.63
CA LEU A 50 10.17 -7.58 -10.55
C LEU A 50 9.45 -7.62 -9.21
N GLY A 51 10.17 -7.39 -8.10
CA GLY A 51 9.60 -7.36 -6.75
C GLY A 51 8.58 -6.23 -6.58
N LEU A 52 8.90 -5.02 -7.02
CA LEU A 52 7.99 -3.87 -7.01
C LEU A 52 6.77 -4.11 -7.90
N GLY A 53 6.98 -4.64 -9.11
CA GLY A 53 5.89 -4.99 -10.04
C GLY A 53 4.94 -6.02 -9.45
N MET A 54 5.47 -7.12 -8.91
CA MET A 54 4.66 -8.16 -8.24
C MET A 54 3.93 -7.62 -7.00
N ALA A 55 4.59 -6.78 -6.20
CA ALA A 55 3.97 -6.17 -5.03
C ALA A 55 2.80 -5.24 -5.39
N MET A 56 2.95 -4.45 -6.46
CA MET A 56 1.86 -3.62 -6.99
C MET A 56 0.69 -4.48 -7.46
N VAL A 57 0.94 -5.57 -8.18
CA VAL A 57 -0.10 -6.49 -8.65
C VAL A 57 -0.84 -7.13 -7.47
N ILE A 58 -0.12 -7.66 -6.48
CA ILE A 58 -0.72 -8.24 -5.27
C ILE A 58 -1.56 -7.18 -4.53
N ARG A 59 -1.07 -5.96 -4.41
CA ARG A 59 -1.81 -4.86 -3.77
C ARG A 59 -3.11 -4.56 -4.51
N LEU A 60 -3.08 -4.49 -5.84
CA LEU A 60 -4.28 -4.28 -6.65
C LEU A 60 -5.29 -5.44 -6.51
N LEU A 61 -4.82 -6.69 -6.51
CA LEU A 61 -5.66 -7.85 -6.30
C LEU A 61 -6.32 -7.85 -4.91
N LEU A 62 -5.55 -7.52 -3.87
CA LEU A 62 -6.08 -7.41 -2.52
C LEU A 62 -7.08 -6.27 -2.39
N LEU A 63 -6.79 -5.10 -2.95
CA LEU A 63 -7.73 -3.96 -2.98
C LEU A 63 -9.01 -4.32 -3.73
N PHE A 64 -8.92 -5.00 -4.87
CA PHE A 64 -10.08 -5.45 -5.63
C PHE A 64 -10.89 -6.49 -4.84
N GLY A 65 -10.21 -7.42 -4.16
CA GLY A 65 -10.84 -8.39 -3.27
C GLY A 65 -11.57 -7.73 -2.10
N ILE A 66 -10.95 -6.76 -1.44
CA ILE A 66 -11.58 -5.96 -0.37
C ILE A 66 -12.78 -5.19 -0.92
N ALA A 67 -12.64 -4.54 -2.08
CA ALA A 67 -13.74 -3.83 -2.73
C ALA A 67 -14.91 -4.78 -3.04
N PHE A 68 -14.62 -5.99 -3.52
CA PHE A 68 -15.61 -7.03 -3.78
C PHE A 68 -16.31 -7.50 -2.50
N ILE A 69 -15.55 -7.76 -1.41
CA ILE A 69 -16.10 -8.15 -0.10
C ILE A 69 -16.99 -7.04 0.48
N ILE A 70 -16.54 -5.79 0.43
CA ILE A 70 -17.34 -4.64 0.90
C ILE A 70 -18.62 -4.50 0.07
N SER A 71 -18.54 -4.74 -1.25
CA SER A 71 -19.71 -4.74 -2.14
C SER A 71 -20.70 -5.87 -1.86
N LEU A 72 -20.25 -6.99 -1.27
CA LEU A 72 -21.14 -8.07 -0.82
C LEU A 72 -21.73 -7.81 0.57
N THR A 73 -21.09 -6.96 1.37
CA THR A 73 -21.49 -6.67 2.76
C THR A 73 -22.37 -5.42 2.86
N LYS A 74 -22.30 -4.51 1.89
CA LYS A 74 -23.29 -3.45 1.69
C LYS A 74 -24.42 -4.01 0.82
N PRO A 75 -25.68 -4.06 1.28
CA PRO A 75 -26.80 -4.30 0.37
C PRO A 75 -26.93 -3.16 -0.65
#